data_AF-A0A401X0M0-F1
#
_entry.id   AF-A0A401X0M0-F1
#
_cell.length_a   1.000
_cell.length_b   1.000
_cell.length_c   1.000
_cell.angle_alpha   90.00
_cell.angle_beta   90.00
_cell.angle_gamma   90.00
#
_symmetry.space_group_name_H-M   'P 1'
#
loop_
_entity.id
_entity.type
_entity.pdbx_description
1 polymer ?
#
loop_
_entity_poly.entity_id
_entity_poly.type
_entity_poly.pdbx_seq_one_letter_code
_entity_poly.pdbx_strand_id
1 'polypeptide(L)'
;MIPAGIETVYIHSNTSRRNEAIGPFVDDRRTLGVLVGNASICHGNTTRTLTSYLHDEDLAGWNNVEFYPMRWTAGNACLWATENRER
;
A
#
# COMPACT_ATOMS: atom_id res chain seq x y z
N MET A 1 -16.74 -1.88 -5.12
CA MET A 1 -16.98 -3.33 -4.94
C MET A 1 -16.07 -4.07 -5.92
N ILE A 2 -15.26 -5.02 -5.44
CA ILE A 2 -14.32 -5.77 -6.30
C ILE A 2 -15.04 -7.03 -6.81
N PRO A 3 -14.90 -7.42 -8.10
CA PRO A 3 -15.49 -8.64 -8.65
C PRO A 3 -15.03 -9.92 -7.92
N ALA A 4 -15.83 -10.97 -8.00
CA ALA A 4 -15.45 -12.28 -7.48
C ALA A 4 -14.26 -12.86 -8.26
N GLY A 5 -13.40 -13.60 -7.56
CA GLY A 5 -12.22 -14.24 -8.14
C GLY A 5 -11.01 -13.33 -8.34
N ILE A 6 -11.07 -12.07 -7.88
CA ILE A 6 -9.88 -11.21 -7.83
C ILE A 6 -9.06 -11.56 -6.60
N GLU A 7 -7.80 -11.92 -6.81
CA GLU A 7 -6.86 -12.29 -5.75
C GLU A 7 -5.96 -11.11 -5.36
N THR A 8 -5.68 -10.20 -6.30
CA THR A 8 -4.74 -9.10 -6.11
C THR A 8 -5.32 -7.80 -6.64
N VAL A 9 -5.11 -6.72 -5.89
CA VAL A 9 -5.42 -5.35 -6.30
C VAL A 9 -4.23 -4.44 -6.04
N TYR A 10 -4.16 -3.33 -6.76
CA TYR A 10 -3.06 -2.38 -6.64
C TYR A 10 -3.57 -0.98 -6.30
N ILE A 11 -2.90 -0.32 -5.36
CA ILE A 11 -3.03 1.11 -5.11
C ILE A 11 -2.00 1.81 -5.99
N HIS A 12 -2.48 2.45 -7.05
CA HIS A 12 -1.63 3.27 -7.92
C HIS A 12 -1.65 4.72 -7.45
N SER A 13 -0.48 5.25 -7.11
CA SER A 13 -0.31 6.62 -6.63
C SER A 13 0.96 7.22 -7.21
N ASN A 14 0.94 8.53 -7.47
CA ASN A 14 2.17 9.20 -7.85
C ASN A 14 3.10 9.30 -6.62
N THR A 15 4.39 9.01 -6.78
CA THR A 15 5.37 8.97 -5.67
C THR A 15 6.26 10.21 -5.56
N SER A 16 6.13 11.10 -6.54
CA SER A 16 6.82 12.39 -6.59
C SER A 16 5.90 13.38 -7.27
N ARG A 17 5.88 14.65 -6.84
CA ARG A 17 5.14 15.65 -7.60
C ARG A 17 5.96 15.99 -8.86
N ARG A 18 5.32 16.12 -10.02
CA ARG A 18 5.97 16.48 -11.30
C ARG A 18 6.70 17.85 -11.28
N ASN A 19 6.70 18.57 -10.16
CA ASN A 19 7.31 19.89 -9.98
C ASN A 19 8.15 19.98 -8.68
N GLU A 20 8.63 18.87 -8.13
CA GLU A 20 9.52 18.91 -6.98
C GLU A 20 10.97 19.13 -7.40
N ALA A 21 11.46 20.36 -7.22
CA ALA A 21 12.89 20.62 -7.11
C ALA A 21 13.33 20.29 -5.68
N ILE A 22 14.10 19.22 -5.49
CA ILE A 22 14.64 18.83 -4.18
C ILE A 22 15.82 19.76 -3.86
N GLY A 23 15.64 20.63 -2.86
CA GLY A 23 16.69 21.52 -2.38
C GLY A 23 17.81 20.78 -1.62
N PRO A 24 19.02 21.36 -1.50
CA PRO A 24 20.19 20.69 -0.92
C PRO A 24 20.04 20.30 0.55
N PHE A 25 19.08 20.91 1.26
CA PHE A 25 18.84 20.70 2.70
C PHE A 25 17.63 19.81 3.00
N VAL A 26 17.09 19.09 1.99
CA VAL A 26 16.04 18.10 2.22
C VAL A 26 16.68 16.81 2.75
N ASP A 27 16.45 16.53 4.03
CA ASP A 27 16.91 15.30 4.71
C ASP A 27 16.07 14.08 4.33
N ASP A 28 14.75 14.24 4.13
CA ASP A 28 13.89 13.14 3.70
C ASP A 28 13.72 13.14 2.18
N ARG A 29 14.55 12.34 1.50
CA ARG A 29 14.54 12.17 0.03
C ARG A 29 13.72 10.97 -0.41
N ARG A 30 12.89 10.41 0.47
CA ARG A 30 12.11 9.21 0.14
C ARG A 30 11.06 9.53 -0.92
N THR A 31 10.99 8.67 -1.92
CA THR A 31 9.97 8.70 -2.97
C THR A 31 8.73 7.98 -2.44
N LEU A 32 7.80 8.74 -1.88
CA LEU A 32 6.64 8.23 -1.15
C LEU A 32 5.36 8.47 -1.95
N GLY A 33 4.53 7.43 -2.07
CA GLY A 33 3.19 7.54 -2.63
C GLY A 33 2.21 8.09 -1.61
N VAL A 34 1.33 7.23 -1.10
CA VAL A 34 0.33 7.58 -0.08
C VAL A 34 0.57 6.80 1.20
N LEU A 35 0.27 7.42 2.34
CA LEU A 35 0.32 6.77 3.64
C LEU A 35 -1.01 6.07 3.88
N VAL A 36 -0.98 4.75 4.03
CA VAL A 36 -2.19 3.95 4.24
C VAL A 36 -2.23 3.48 5.68
N GLY A 37 -3.23 3.96 6.43
CA GLY A 37 -3.48 3.51 7.81
C GLY A 37 -4.46 2.34 7.88
N ASN A 38 -5.63 2.46 7.23
CA ASN A 38 -6.64 1.41 7.17
C ASN A 38 -7.03 1.14 5.73
N ALA A 39 -7.09 -0.14 5.35
CA ALA A 39 -7.63 -0.59 4.08
C ALA A 39 -8.70 -1.66 4.32
N SER A 40 -9.80 -1.58 3.57
CA SER A 40 -10.89 -2.57 3.64
C SER A 40 -11.35 -2.95 2.23
N ILE A 41 -11.68 -4.22 2.03
CA ILE A 41 -12.27 -4.74 0.80
C ILE A 41 -13.75 -5.05 1.01
N CYS A 42 -14.59 -4.57 0.10
CA CYS A 42 -16.01 -4.86 0.08
C CYS A 42 -16.35 -5.80 -1.10
N HIS A 43 -16.90 -6.97 -0.77
CA HIS A 43 -17.39 -7.97 -1.70
C HIS A 43 -18.83 -8.32 -1.33
N GLY A 44 -19.78 -8.02 -2.23
CA GLY A 44 -21.21 -8.21 -1.94
C GLY A 44 -21.59 -7.48 -0.65
N ASN A 45 -22.13 -8.23 0.33
CA ASN A 45 -22.52 -7.71 1.64
C ASN A 45 -21.43 -7.89 2.72
N THR A 46 -20.23 -8.33 2.34
CA THR A 46 -19.13 -8.56 3.28
C THR A 46 -18.06 -7.48 3.11
N THR A 47 -17.64 -6.89 4.22
CA THR A 47 -16.46 -6.01 4.28
C THR A 47 -15.40 -6.65 5.16
N ARG A 48 -14.16 -6.68 4.70
CA ARG A 48 -13.03 -7.22 5.45
C ARG A 48 -11.91 -6.19 5.51
N THR A 49 -11.38 -5.97 6.70
CA THR A 49 -10.16 -5.16 6.89
C THR A 49 -8.94 -5.95 6.44
N LEU A 50 -8.05 -5.28 5.72
CA LEU A 50 -6.75 -5.82 5.34
C LEU A 50 -5.70 -5.29 6.31
N THR A 51 -4.86 -6.18 6.82
CA THR A 51 -3.75 -5.81 7.74
C THR A 51 -2.43 -6.42 7.31
N SER A 52 -2.41 -7.36 6.35
CA SER A 52 -1.20 -8.04 5.88
C SER A 52 -0.14 -7.06 5.39
N TYR A 53 -0.54 -5.95 4.77
CA TYR A 53 0.39 -4.90 4.32
C TYR A 53 1.13 -4.19 5.45
N LEU A 54 0.71 -4.33 6.71
CA LEU A 54 1.43 -3.76 7.85
C LEU A 54 2.56 -4.66 8.34
N HIS A 55 2.64 -5.91 7.88
CA HIS A 55 3.56 -6.91 8.44
C HIS A 55 4.44 -7.60 7.39
N ASP A 56 3.97 -7.68 6.14
CA ASP A 56 4.71 -8.33 5.06
C ASP A 56 5.80 -7.40 4.49
N GLU A 57 7.04 -7.59 4.90
CA GLU A 57 8.18 -6.78 4.46
C GLU A 57 8.41 -6.85 2.94
N ASP A 58 8.11 -7.99 2.32
CA ASP A 58 8.36 -8.26 0.90
C ASP A 58 7.18 -7.86 0.00
N LEU A 59 6.14 -7.24 0.56
CA LEU A 59 4.95 -6.87 -0.20
C LEU A 59 5.26 -5.79 -1.26
N ALA A 60 5.14 -6.19 -2.52
CA ALA A 60 5.50 -5.36 -3.66
C ALA A 60 4.83 -3.97 -3.65
N GLY A 61 5.63 -2.94 -3.88
CA GLY A 61 5.15 -1.55 -3.99
C GLY A 61 4.81 -0.88 -2.67
N TRP A 62 5.22 -1.44 -1.53
CA TRP A 62 5.21 -0.80 -0.23
C TRP A 62 6.63 -0.44 0.22
N ASN A 63 6.77 0.60 1.03
CA ASN A 63 8.04 0.93 1.71
C ASN A 63 8.28 -0.03 2.89
N ASN A 64 9.33 0.17 3.67
CA ASN A 64 9.58 -0.67 4.86
C ASN A 64 8.39 -0.67 5.83
N VAL A 65 8.23 -1.76 6.56
CA VAL A 65 7.28 -1.83 7.68
C VAL A 65 7.75 -0.84 8.76
N GLU A 66 6.83 -0.03 9.25
CA GLU A 66 7.08 0.94 10.32
C GLU A 66 6.37 0.49 11.61
N PHE A 67 6.78 1.05 12.75
CA PHE A 67 6.20 0.70 14.06
C PHE A 67 4.72 1.10 14.19
N TYR A 68 4.30 2.13 13.47
CA TYR A 68 2.94 2.62 13.50
C TYR A 68 2.01 1.77 12.63
N PRO A 69 0.69 1.72 12.91
CA PRO A 69 -0.28 0.98 12.11
C PRO A 69 -0.61 1.71 10.80
N MET A 70 0.43 2.06 10.06
CA MET A 70 0.37 2.74 8.77
C MET A 70 1.64 2.45 7.98
N ARG A 71 1.52 2.42 6.65
CA ARG A 71 2.66 2.15 5.77
C ARG A 71 2.58 2.98 4.51
N TRP A 72 3.71 3.51 4.08
CA TRP A 72 3.82 4.27 2.84
C TRP A 72 3.84 3.35 1.63
N THR A 73 3.05 3.66 0.61
CA THR A 73 3.19 3.04 -0.71
C THR A 73 4.40 3.61 -1.45
N ALA A 74 4.97 2.82 -2.35
CA ALA A 74 6.01 3.21 -3.30
C ALA A 74 5.43 3.38 -4.72
N GLY A 75 4.14 3.75 -4.82
CA GLY A 75 3.49 4.15 -6.08
C GLY A 75 2.65 3.11 -6.77
N ASN A 76 2.92 1.83 -6.54
CA ASN A 76 2.14 0.73 -7.09
C ASN A 76 2.00 -0.40 -6.04
N ALA A 77 1.34 -0.10 -4.94
CA ALA A 77 1.26 -0.96 -3.78
C ALA A 77 0.31 -2.14 -4.00
N CYS A 78 0.81 -3.36 -3.85
CA CYS A 78 0.05 -4.60 -3.98
C CYS A 78 -0.79 -4.89 -2.71
N LEU A 79 -2.02 -5.34 -2.86
CA LEU A 79 -2.86 -5.83 -1.78
C LEU A 79 -3.51 -7.14 -2.19
N TRP A 80 -3.50 -8.12 -1.28
CA TRP A 80 -4.22 -9.37 -1.50
C TRP A 80 -5.69 -9.20 -1.13
N ALA A 81 -6.56 -9.45 -2.10
CA ALA A 81 -8.00 -9.43 -1.95
C ALA A 81 -8.52 -10.69 -1.23
N THR A 82 -7.70 -11.73 -1.11
CA THR A 82 -7.90 -12.93 -0.30
C THR A 82 -6.72 -13.07 0.66
N GLU A 83 -6.94 -13.55 1.90
CA GLU A 83 -5.79 -13.88 2.76
C GLU A 83 -4.95 -14.95 2.06
N ASN A 84 -3.66 -14.68 1.92
CA ASN A 84 -2.70 -15.55 1.27
C ASN A 84 -2.59 -16.82 2.14
N ARG A 85 -3.23 -17.91 1.71
CA ARG A 85 -2.95 -19.22 2.27
C ARG A 85 -1.53 -19.56 1.85
N GLU A 86 -0.63 -19.49 2.83
CA GLU A 86 0.77 -19.91 2.84
C GLU A 86 1.13 -20.85 1.67
N ARG A 87 2.14 -20.43 0.89
CA ARG A 87 3.00 -21.34 0.13
C ARG A 87 4.29 -21.55 0.89
#